data_AF-A0A662HV26-F1
#
_entry.id   AF-A0A662HV26-F1
#
_cell.length_a   1.000
_cell.length_b   1.000
_cell.length_c   1.000
_cell.angle_alpha   90.00
_cell.angle_beta   90.00
_cell.angle_gamma   90.00
#
_symmetry.space_group_name_H-M   'P 1'
#
loop_
_entity.id
_entity.type
_entity.pdbx_description
1 polymer ?
#
loop_
_entity_poly.entity_id
_entity_poly.type
_entity_poly.pdbx_seq_one_letter_code
_entity_poly.pdbx_strand_id
1 'polypeptide(L)'
;MREALHRIGVMDIVHPRSLNPRLRARFWRVFLSEELLAYDKPRRAGINMLLDRLNRGVVLILTGRPYRLRRATLRELEETGIPVRRALLIMRPRGDRRRDYEFKSSVLRRIPRVVEVHDDELEVLERVRRIHPSARLYLHFKNYYTIL
;
A
#
# COMPACT_ATOMS: atom_id res chain seq x y z
N MET A 1 -4.47 -2.63 -12.51
CA MET A 1 -5.57 -1.68 -12.78
C MET A 1 -6.31 -2.08 -14.04
N ARG A 2 -5.69 -1.97 -15.24
CA ARG A 2 -6.28 -2.37 -16.53
C ARG A 2 -6.85 -3.79 -16.54
N GLU A 3 -6.06 -4.77 -16.12
CA GLU A 3 -6.49 -6.18 -16.10
C GLU A 3 -7.75 -6.41 -15.24
N ALA A 4 -7.85 -5.76 -14.08
CA ALA A 4 -9.03 -5.86 -13.22
C ALA A 4 -10.28 -5.23 -13.86
N LEU A 5 -10.14 -4.18 -14.69
CA LEU A 5 -11.24 -3.57 -15.45
C LEU A 5 -11.71 -4.51 -16.56
N HIS A 6 -10.78 -5.07 -17.35
CA HIS A 6 -11.11 -6.01 -18.43
C HIS A 6 -11.89 -7.22 -17.91
N ARG A 7 -11.46 -7.80 -16.79
CA ARG A 7 -12.12 -8.96 -16.15
C ARG A 7 -13.54 -8.70 -15.65
N ILE A 8 -13.93 -7.44 -15.48
CA ILE A 8 -15.31 -7.07 -15.14
C ILE A 8 -16.11 -6.56 -16.35
N GLY A 9 -15.56 -6.67 -17.56
CA GLY A 9 -16.19 -6.24 -18.81
C GLY A 9 -16.05 -4.75 -19.11
N VAL A 10 -15.10 -4.05 -18.48
CA VAL A 10 -14.83 -2.63 -18.73
C VAL A 10 -13.57 -2.51 -19.57
N MET A 11 -13.71 -2.09 -20.82
CA MET A 11 -12.61 -2.04 -21.81
C MET A 11 -11.78 -0.76 -21.71
N ASP A 12 -12.41 0.35 -21.32
CA ASP A 12 -11.72 1.62 -21.14
C ASP A 12 -11.03 1.73 -19.77
N ILE A 13 -9.89 2.42 -19.74
CA ILE A 13 -9.23 2.74 -18.48
C ILE A 13 -9.99 3.88 -17.80
N VAL A 14 -10.96 3.51 -16.98
CA VAL A 14 -11.72 4.44 -16.13
C VAL A 14 -11.25 4.37 -14.68
N HIS A 15 -11.34 5.50 -13.98
CA HIS A 15 -11.07 5.51 -12.54
C HIS A 15 -12.13 4.67 -11.81
N PRO A 16 -11.78 3.84 -10.80
CA PRO A 16 -12.76 2.93 -10.17
C PRO A 16 -13.89 3.66 -9.47
N ARG A 17 -13.67 4.93 -9.10
CA ARG A 17 -14.71 5.80 -8.50
C ARG A 17 -15.82 6.15 -9.49
N SER A 18 -15.52 6.19 -10.79
CA SER A 18 -16.47 6.48 -11.86
C SER A 18 -17.36 5.28 -12.20
N LEU A 19 -17.03 4.09 -11.71
CA LEU A 19 -17.85 2.89 -11.90
C LEU A 19 -19.11 2.96 -11.02
N ASN A 20 -20.23 2.43 -11.54
CA ASN A 20 -21.43 2.22 -10.75
C ASN A 20 -21.15 1.26 -9.56
N PRO A 21 -21.97 1.30 -8.48
CA PRO A 21 -21.68 0.55 -7.26
C PRO A 21 -21.46 -0.96 -7.46
N ARG A 22 -22.23 -1.60 -8.35
CA ARG A 22 -22.13 -3.04 -8.62
C ARG A 22 -20.79 -3.38 -9.31
N LEU A 23 -20.44 -2.64 -10.37
CA LEU A 23 -19.17 -2.83 -11.08
C LEU A 23 -17.97 -2.47 -10.19
N ARG A 24 -18.06 -1.41 -9.39
CA ARG A 24 -17.02 -1.02 -8.44
C ARG A 24 -16.75 -2.11 -7.40
N ALA A 25 -17.80 -2.73 -6.88
CA ALA A 25 -17.66 -3.87 -5.95
C ALA A 25 -17.00 -5.08 -6.61
N ARG A 26 -17.36 -5.40 -7.87
CA ARG A 26 -16.70 -6.46 -8.65
C ARG A 26 -15.23 -6.12 -8.94
N PHE A 27 -14.95 -4.88 -9.34
CA PHE A 27 -13.60 -4.38 -9.58
C PHE A 27 -12.71 -4.62 -8.37
N TRP A 28 -13.09 -4.14 -7.18
CA TRP A 28 -12.27 -4.30 -5.98
C TRP A 28 -12.11 -5.76 -5.56
N ARG A 29 -13.12 -6.61 -5.79
CA ARG A 29 -13.01 -8.05 -5.55
C ARG A 29 -11.94 -8.70 -6.43
N VAL A 30 -11.92 -8.35 -7.71
CA VAL A 30 -10.96 -8.86 -8.71
C VAL A 30 -9.57 -8.25 -8.49
N PHE A 31 -9.49 -6.92 -8.36
CA PHE A 31 -8.24 -6.19 -8.15
C PHE A 31 -7.50 -6.64 -6.89
N LEU A 32 -8.22 -6.98 -5.82
CA LEU A 32 -7.65 -7.51 -4.58
C LEU A 32 -7.70 -9.05 -4.52
N SER A 33 -7.59 -9.75 -5.66
CA SER A 33 -7.44 -11.21 -5.72
C SER A 33 -5.97 -11.61 -5.64
N GLU A 34 -5.68 -12.83 -5.16
CA GLU A 34 -4.31 -13.35 -5.14
C GLU A 34 -3.71 -13.42 -6.56
N GLU A 35 -4.53 -13.77 -7.55
CA GLU A 35 -4.10 -13.85 -8.95
C GLU A 35 -3.59 -12.52 -9.49
N LEU A 36 -4.27 -11.42 -9.17
CA LEU A 36 -3.85 -10.09 -9.62
C LEU A 36 -2.71 -9.48 -8.79
N LEU A 37 -2.36 -10.05 -7.63
CA LEU A 37 -1.16 -9.63 -6.89
C LEU A 37 0.12 -9.90 -7.70
N ALA A 38 0.17 -11.02 -8.43
CA ALA A 38 1.35 -11.43 -9.21
C ALA A 38 1.72 -10.44 -10.33
N TYR A 39 0.81 -9.55 -10.72
CA TYR A 39 1.06 -8.53 -11.74
C TYR A 39 1.71 -7.26 -11.17
N ASP A 40 1.77 -7.11 -9.85
CA ASP A 40 2.43 -5.97 -9.21
C ASP A 40 3.95 -6.21 -9.17
N LYS A 41 4.72 -5.40 -9.91
CA LYS A 41 6.17 -5.57 -9.99
C LYS A 41 6.84 -4.81 -8.84
N PRO A 42 7.61 -5.49 -7.96
CA PRO A 42 8.36 -4.82 -6.92
C PRO A 42 9.31 -3.75 -7.47
N ARG A 43 9.30 -2.57 -6.83
CA ARG A 43 10.12 -1.41 -7.23
C ARG A 43 11.47 -1.46 -6.53
N ARG A 44 12.58 -1.57 -7.28
CA ARG A 44 13.95 -1.69 -6.74
C ARG A 44 14.29 -0.56 -5.77
N ALA A 45 13.90 0.69 -6.08
CA ALA A 45 14.15 1.82 -5.19
C ALA A 45 13.47 1.65 -3.82
N GLY A 46 12.20 1.20 -3.81
CA GLY A 46 11.48 0.94 -2.57
C GLY A 46 12.08 -0.20 -1.76
N ILE A 47 12.51 -1.29 -2.43
CA ILE A 47 13.16 -2.43 -1.78
C ILE A 47 14.47 -1.99 -1.12
N ASN A 48 15.35 -1.30 -1.87
CA ASN A 48 16.64 -0.86 -1.36
C ASN A 48 16.48 0.07 -0.15
N MET A 49 15.53 1.00 -0.19
CA MET A 49 15.23 1.87 0.94
C MET A 49 14.73 1.07 2.13
N LEU A 50 13.79 0.14 1.93
CA LEU A 50 13.28 -0.69 3.03
C LEU A 50 14.41 -1.48 3.70
N LEU A 51 15.29 -2.12 2.91
CA LEU A 51 16.44 -2.88 3.42
C LEU A 51 17.42 -1.99 4.19
N ASP A 52 17.72 -0.78 3.69
CA ASP A 52 18.53 0.20 4.41
C ASP A 52 17.91 0.58 5.76
N ARG A 53 16.59 0.82 5.81
CA ARG A 53 15.89 1.22 7.04
C ARG A 53 15.75 0.11 8.07
N LEU A 54 15.65 -1.14 7.62
CA LEU A 54 15.70 -2.30 8.52
C LEU A 54 17.01 -2.37 9.33
N ASN A 55 18.10 -1.77 8.85
CA ASN A 55 19.38 -1.71 9.57
C ASN A 55 19.50 -0.49 10.49
N ARG A 56 18.54 0.45 10.45
CA ARG A 56 18.59 1.73 11.18
C ARG A 56 17.52 1.86 12.26
N GLY A 57 16.51 0.99 12.28
CA GLY A 57 15.46 1.04 13.28
C GLY A 57 14.30 0.09 12.99
N VAL A 58 13.15 0.40 13.59
CA VAL A 58 11.91 -0.37 13.43
C VAL A 58 11.18 0.06 12.18
N VAL A 59 10.88 -0.90 11.30
CA VAL A 59 10.09 -0.68 10.07
C VAL A 59 8.71 -1.28 10.25
N LEU A 60 7.68 -0.48 9.95
CA LEU A 60 6.29 -0.92 9.83
C LEU A 60 5.88 -0.87 8.36
N ILE A 61 5.57 -2.03 7.79
CA ILE A 61 4.90 -2.16 6.50
C ILE A 61 3.39 -2.01 6.73
N LEU A 62 2.81 -0.93 6.21
CA LEU A 62 1.39 -0.62 6.32
C LEU A 62 0.73 -0.69 4.95
N THR A 63 -0.13 -1.68 4.73
CA THR A 63 -0.73 -1.94 3.41
C THR A 63 -2.25 -1.91 3.43
N GLY A 64 -2.85 -1.33 2.38
CA GLY A 64 -4.27 -1.36 2.12
C GLY A 64 -4.81 -2.75 1.73
N ARG A 65 -3.92 -3.73 1.46
CA ARG A 65 -4.31 -5.11 1.15
C ARG A 65 -5.13 -5.70 2.31
N PRO A 66 -6.27 -6.36 2.04
CA PRO A 66 -7.10 -6.96 3.08
C PRO A 66 -6.40 -8.15 3.74
N TYR A 67 -6.66 -8.36 5.03
CA TYR A 67 -6.03 -9.43 5.83
C TYR A 67 -6.14 -10.84 5.22
N ARG A 68 -7.20 -11.13 4.46
CA ARG A 68 -7.35 -12.41 3.74
C ARG A 68 -6.19 -12.73 2.78
N LEU A 69 -5.46 -11.71 2.31
CA LEU A 69 -4.30 -11.86 1.41
C LEU A 69 -2.97 -12.02 2.15
N ARG A 70 -2.96 -12.09 3.49
CA ARG A 70 -1.74 -12.05 4.30
C ARG A 70 -0.68 -13.07 3.88
N ARG A 71 -1.09 -14.31 3.59
CA ARG A 71 -0.14 -15.36 3.16
C ARG A 71 0.51 -15.00 1.83
N ALA A 72 -0.26 -14.55 0.85
CA ALA A 72 0.26 -14.13 -0.46
C ALA A 72 1.19 -12.91 -0.33
N THR A 73 0.80 -11.90 0.46
CA THR A 73 1.64 -10.71 0.69
C THR A 73 2.97 -11.07 1.36
N LEU A 74 2.99 -11.97 2.34
CA LEU A 74 4.24 -12.39 2.97
C LEU A 74 5.15 -13.14 2.00
N ARG A 75 4.61 -14.06 1.21
CA ARG A 75 5.39 -14.76 0.16
C ARG A 75 6.01 -13.79 -0.82
N GLU A 76 5.24 -12.83 -1.34
CA GLU A 76 5.72 -11.81 -2.28
C GLU A 76 6.87 -10.98 -1.69
N LEU A 77 6.77 -10.58 -0.42
CA LEU A 77 7.83 -9.85 0.27
C LEU A 77 9.10 -10.72 0.42
N GLU A 78 8.96 -11.98 0.84
CA GLU A 78 10.08 -12.92 1.00
C GLU A 78 10.76 -13.22 -0.34
N GLU A 79 9.99 -13.49 -1.40
CA GLU A 79 10.47 -13.72 -2.78
C GLU A 79 11.20 -12.49 -3.35
N THR A 80 10.84 -11.30 -2.88
CA THR A 80 11.51 -10.03 -3.22
C THR A 80 12.81 -9.82 -2.43
N GLY A 81 13.16 -10.72 -1.51
CA GLY A 81 14.35 -10.63 -0.66
C GLY A 81 14.15 -9.78 0.59
N ILE A 82 12.91 -9.43 0.95
CA ILE A 82 12.63 -8.67 2.17
C ILE A 82 12.55 -9.64 3.36
N PRO A 83 13.38 -9.47 4.41
CA PRO A 83 13.34 -10.33 5.59
C PRO A 83 12.14 -9.94 6.46
N VAL A 84 10.95 -10.44 6.12
CA VAL A 84 9.66 -10.05 6.74
C VAL A 84 9.62 -10.14 8.26
N ARG A 85 10.43 -11.02 8.86
CA ARG A 85 10.54 -11.16 10.33
C ARG A 85 11.17 -9.95 11.02
N ARG A 86 11.88 -9.10 10.29
CA ARG A 86 12.51 -7.86 10.79
C ARG A 86 11.59 -6.64 10.69
N ALA A 87 10.42 -6.78 10.08
CA ALA A 87 9.44 -5.70 9.92
C ALA A 87 8.13 -6.05 10.62
N LEU A 88 7.44 -5.03 11.13
CA LEU A 88 6.05 -5.15 11.53
C LEU A 88 5.16 -5.08 10.27
N LEU A 89 4.05 -5.80 10.25
CA LEU A 89 3.09 -5.77 9.14
C LEU A 89 1.69 -5.46 9.68
N ILE A 90 1.11 -4.36 9.23
CA ILE A 90 -0.30 -4.03 9.46
C ILE A 90 -1.02 -4.04 8.12
N MET A 91 -2.09 -4.84 8.05
CA MET A 91 -2.95 -5.00 6.89
C MET A 91 -4.35 -4.49 7.19
N ARG A 92 -5.12 -4.20 6.14
CA ARG A 92 -6.51 -3.76 6.28
C ARG A 92 -7.40 -4.84 6.92
N PRO A 93 -8.08 -4.53 8.04
CA PRO A 93 -9.00 -5.47 8.70
C PRO A 93 -10.16 -5.91 7.81
N ARG A 94 -10.73 -7.08 8.10
CA ARG A 94 -11.93 -7.58 7.39
C ARG A 94 -13.08 -6.59 7.59
N GLY A 95 -13.75 -6.23 6.50
CA GLY A 95 -14.92 -5.34 6.53
C GLY A 95 -14.61 -3.84 6.50
N ASP A 96 -13.34 -3.44 6.63
CA ASP A 96 -12.96 -2.04 6.52
C ASP A 96 -13.03 -1.55 5.07
N ARG A 97 -14.01 -0.70 4.79
CA ARG A 97 -14.28 -0.11 3.47
C ARG A 97 -13.89 1.37 3.37
N ARG A 98 -13.24 1.92 4.40
CA ARG A 98 -12.74 3.30 4.38
C ARG A 98 -11.69 3.47 3.30
N ARG A 99 -11.49 4.70 2.84
CA ARG A 99 -10.46 5.03 1.85
C ARG A 99 -9.06 4.71 2.40
N ASP A 100 -8.08 4.57 1.51
CA ASP A 100 -6.76 4.10 1.92
C ASP A 100 -6.07 5.06 2.90
N TYR A 101 -6.09 6.36 2.59
CA TYR A 101 -5.62 7.39 3.50
C TYR A 101 -6.35 7.41 4.85
N GLU A 102 -7.65 7.10 4.92
CA GLU A 102 -8.39 7.08 6.18
C GLU A 102 -7.94 5.92 7.07
N PHE A 103 -7.84 4.72 6.48
CA PHE A 103 -7.33 3.54 7.15
C PHE A 103 -5.90 3.77 7.65
N LYS A 104 -4.97 4.14 6.75
CA LYS A 104 -3.56 4.34 7.07
C LYS A 104 -3.37 5.43 8.13
N SER A 105 -4.06 6.56 8.00
CA SER A 105 -4.04 7.63 9.00
C SER A 105 -4.52 7.16 10.36
N SER A 106 -5.56 6.33 10.43
CA SER A 106 -6.08 5.81 11.69
C SER A 106 -5.08 4.91 12.43
N VAL A 107 -4.24 4.18 11.68
CA VAL A 107 -3.13 3.39 12.25
C VAL A 107 -2.00 4.32 12.71
N LEU A 108 -1.58 5.25 11.85
CA LEU A 108 -0.45 6.16 12.14
C LEU A 108 -0.70 7.08 13.34
N ARG A 109 -1.96 7.46 13.61
CA ARG A 109 -2.34 8.23 14.82
C ARG A 109 -2.07 7.50 16.13
N ARG A 110 -1.99 6.17 16.11
CA ARG A 110 -1.75 5.34 17.30
C ARG A 110 -0.27 5.13 17.58
N ILE A 111 0.60 5.56 16.67
CA ILE A 111 2.04 5.45 16.81
C ILE A 111 2.53 6.78 17.40
N PRO A 112 3.19 6.81 18.57
CA PRO A 112 3.57 8.07 19.22
C PRO A 112 4.53 8.92 18.39
N ARG A 113 5.43 8.27 17.64
CA ARG A 113 6.44 8.94 16.83
C ARG A 113 6.73 8.15 15.57
N VAL A 114 6.57 8.81 14.42
CA VAL A 114 7.00 8.30 13.12
C VAL A 114 8.08 9.23 12.60
N VAL A 115 9.25 8.68 12.26
CA VAL A 115 10.39 9.46 11.78
C VAL A 115 10.39 9.64 10.27
N GLU A 116 9.89 8.64 9.53
CA GLU A 116 9.81 8.67 8.07
C GLU A 116 8.58 7.90 7.58
N VAL A 117 7.99 8.36 6.47
CA VAL A 117 6.92 7.65 5.76
C VAL A 117 7.22 7.59 4.27
N HIS A 118 7.03 6.41 3.70
CA HIS A 118 7.16 6.12 2.27
C HIS A 118 5.81 5.66 1.75
N ASP A 119 5.22 6.40 0.81
CA ASP A 119 3.93 6.05 0.20
C ASP A 119 3.89 6.56 -1.25
N ASP A 120 3.06 5.97 -2.10
CA ASP A 120 2.85 6.43 -3.48
C ASP A 120 1.59 7.30 -3.63
N GLU A 121 0.78 7.43 -2.58
CA GLU A 121 -0.40 8.29 -2.57
C GLU A 121 -0.14 9.61 -1.81
N LEU A 122 -0.15 10.74 -2.55
CA LEU A 122 0.06 12.08 -1.97
C LEU A 122 -0.94 12.40 -0.85
N GLU A 123 -2.21 11.99 -1.00
CA GLU A 123 -3.24 12.22 0.02
C GLU A 123 -2.89 11.52 1.35
N VAL A 124 -2.22 10.35 1.32
CA VAL A 124 -1.72 9.70 2.53
C VAL A 124 -0.66 10.58 3.20
N LEU A 125 0.35 11.02 2.45
CA LEU A 125 1.46 11.83 2.98
C LEU A 125 0.98 13.19 3.53
N GLU A 126 0.02 13.83 2.88
CA GLU A 126 -0.59 15.06 3.40
C GLU A 126 -1.33 14.86 4.72
N ARG A 127 -1.93 13.68 4.94
CA ARG A 127 -2.54 13.33 6.23
C ARG A 127 -1.46 13.03 7.27
N VAL A 128 -0.40 12.31 6.89
CA VAL A 128 0.75 12.05 7.77
C VAL A 128 1.38 13.35 8.23
N ARG A 129 1.60 14.33 7.34
CA ARG A 129 2.19 15.63 7.70
C ARG A 129 1.45 16.35 8.84
N ARG A 130 0.14 16.14 8.95
CA ARG A 130 -0.68 16.69 10.04
C ARG A 130 -0.59 15.87 11.34
N ILE A 131 -0.33 14.57 11.24
CA ILE A 131 -0.28 13.64 12.38
C ILE A 131 1.14 13.61 12.98
N HIS A 132 2.15 13.60 12.13
CA HIS A 132 3.58 13.50 12.43
C HIS A 132 4.34 14.61 11.69
N PRO A 133 4.27 15.87 12.15
CA PRO A 133 4.81 17.02 11.42
C PRO A 133 6.34 17.01 11.26
N SER A 134 7.05 16.27 12.12
CA SER A 134 8.50 16.09 12.04
C SER A 134 8.93 14.90 11.19
N ALA A 135 7.99 14.10 10.65
CA ALA A 135 8.34 12.95 9.83
C ALA A 135 8.84 13.40 8.46
N ARG A 136 9.93 12.78 7.97
CA ARG A 136 10.35 12.95 6.57
C ARG A 136 9.42 12.15 5.66
N LEU A 137 8.89 12.78 4.62
CA LEU A 137 7.88 12.20 3.75
C LEU A 137 8.47 11.92 2.37
N TYR A 138 8.31 10.70 1.89
CA TYR A 138 8.82 10.24 0.61
C TYR A 138 7.65 9.83 -0.29
N LEU A 139 7.42 10.60 -1.36
CA LEU A 139 6.44 10.28 -2.39
C LEU A 139 7.09 9.41 -3.46
N HIS A 140 6.67 8.15 -3.56
CA HIS A 140 7.19 7.19 -4.52
C HIS A 140 6.42 7.19 -5.85
N PHE A 141 7.15 7.18 -6.97
CA PHE A 141 6.56 7.06 -8.30
C PHE A 141 7.49 6.22 -9.20
N LYS A 142 6.96 5.14 -9.79
CA LYS A 142 7.77 4.16 -10.54
C LYS A 142 8.97 3.70 -9.67
N ASN A 143 10.20 3.74 -10.18
CA ASN A 143 11.43 3.43 -9.45
C ASN A 143 12.12 4.69 -8.88
N TYR A 144 11.36 5.76 -8.64
CA TYR A 144 11.87 7.03 -8.12
C TYR A 144 11.06 7.48 -6.91
N TYR A 145 11.59 8.46 -6.21
CA TYR A 145 10.88 9.16 -5.15
C TYR A 145 11.28 10.63 -5.12
N THR A 146 10.43 11.45 -4.51
CA THR A 146 10.78 12.81 -4.08
C THR A 146 10.53 12.94 -2.58
N ILE A 147 11.24 13.86 -1.94
CA ILE A 147 11.04 14.22 -0.52
C ILE A 147 10.11 15.44 -0.49
N LEU A 148 9.08 15.39 0.38
CA LEU A 148 8.12 16.47 0.58
C LEU A 148 8.41 17.29 1.84
#